data_AF-F4MUP4-F1
#
_entry.id   AF-F4MUP4-F1
#
_cell.length_a   1.000
_cell.length_b   1.000
_cell.length_c   1.000
_cell.angle_alpha   90.00
_cell.angle_beta   90.00
_cell.angle_gamma   90.00
#
_symmetry.space_group_name_H-M   'P 1'
#
loop_
_entity.id
_entity.type
_entity.pdbx_description
1 polymer ?
#
loop_
_entity_poly.entity_id
_entity_poly.type
_entity_poly.pdbx_seq_one_letter_code
_entity_poly.pdbx_strand_id
1 'polypeptide(L)'
;MYLASYGSFIGYAAAFAMLSTIQFPEVEILYFAFFGPFLGALARSLGGIFADRLGGALVTAANFILMAVLILMLTFTLPDNNGGSFILFFSIFMMLFITAGFGSGSTYQMIALVFRKISADRIKAQGGSDEDAQHHAVTETATVLGFISVIGASGGFLFLK
;
A
#
# COMPACT_ATOMS: atom_id res chain seq x y z
N MET A 1 4.18 -7.73 -3.94
CA MET A 1 4.28 -6.63 -2.95
C MET A 1 3.44 -5.42 -3.36
N TYR A 2 3.67 -4.76 -4.50
CA TYR A 2 2.90 -3.54 -4.85
C TYR A 2 1.39 -3.82 -4.98
N LEU A 3 1.05 -4.90 -5.70
CA LEU A 3 -0.32 -5.43 -5.79
C LEU A 3 -0.95 -5.69 -4.42
N ALA A 4 -0.17 -6.22 -3.48
CA ALA A 4 -0.68 -6.55 -2.16
C ALA A 4 -0.93 -5.29 -1.32
N SER A 5 -0.01 -4.32 -1.27
CA SER A 5 -0.24 -3.07 -0.52
C SER A 5 -1.37 -2.24 -1.09
N TYR A 6 -1.38 -2.05 -2.42
CA TYR A 6 -2.38 -1.21 -3.08
C TYR A 6 -3.75 -1.89 -3.14
N GLY A 7 -3.79 -3.20 -3.43
CA GLY A 7 -5.00 -3.99 -3.36
C GLY A 7 -5.58 -4.06 -1.95
N SER A 8 -4.73 -4.22 -0.92
CA SER A 8 -5.17 -4.16 0.47
C SER A 8 -5.72 -2.80 0.85
N PHE A 9 -5.16 -1.68 0.36
CA PHE A 9 -5.70 -0.35 0.63
C PHE A 9 -7.15 -0.19 0.13
N ILE A 10 -7.43 -0.65 -1.10
CA ILE A 10 -8.79 -0.65 -1.67
C ILE A 10 -9.69 -1.62 -0.91
N GLY A 11 -9.19 -2.83 -0.63
CA GLY A 11 -9.91 -3.86 0.11
C GLY A 11 -10.29 -3.40 1.51
N TYR A 12 -9.40 -2.71 2.23
CA TYR A 12 -9.69 -2.15 3.55
C TYR A 12 -10.73 -1.04 3.51
N ALA A 13 -10.79 -0.22 2.46
CA ALA A 13 -11.86 0.77 2.30
C ALA A 13 -13.25 0.13 2.19
N ALA A 14 -13.38 -0.92 1.39
CA ALA A 14 -14.62 -1.67 1.29
C ALA A 14 -14.93 -2.43 2.58
N ALA A 15 -13.95 -3.19 3.10
CA ALA A 15 -14.09 -4.01 4.28
C ALA A 15 -14.41 -3.17 5.52
N PHE A 16 -13.75 -2.03 5.72
CA PHE A 16 -14.00 -1.14 6.85
C PHE A 16 -15.45 -0.65 6.88
N ALA A 17 -15.94 -0.13 5.75
CA ALA A 17 -17.32 0.36 5.66
C ALA A 17 -18.33 -0.77 5.93
N MET A 18 -18.12 -1.94 5.32
CA MET A 18 -19.01 -3.09 5.47
C MET A 18 -18.96 -3.72 6.87
N LEU A 19 -17.78 -3.97 7.43
CA LEU A 19 -17.63 -4.56 8.76
C LEU A 19 -18.14 -3.62 9.85
N SER A 20 -17.93 -2.31 9.70
CA SER A 20 -18.46 -1.34 10.67
C SER A 20 -19.99 -1.37 10.71
N THR A 21 -20.67 -1.41 9.55
CA THR A 21 -22.14 -1.44 9.53
C THR A 21 -22.73 -2.75 10.01
N ILE A 22 -22.04 -3.88 9.81
CA ILE A 22 -22.50 -5.20 10.27
C ILE A 22 -22.25 -5.37 11.76
N GLN A 23 -21.05 -5.04 12.24
CA GLN A 23 -20.62 -5.35 13.60
C GLN A 23 -20.94 -4.26 14.62
N PHE A 24 -21.09 -3.02 14.16
CA PHE A 24 -21.37 -1.85 15.00
C PHE A 24 -22.48 -0.98 14.36
N PRO A 25 -23.69 -1.54 14.17
CA PRO A 25 -24.79 -0.86 13.48
C PRO A 25 -25.24 0.44 14.15
N GLU A 26 -24.94 0.62 15.44
CA GLU A 26 -25.22 1.83 16.20
C GLU A 26 -24.31 3.03 15.84
N VAL A 27 -23.21 2.80 15.11
CA VAL A 27 -22.26 3.85 14.73
C VAL A 27 -22.50 4.30 13.30
N GLU A 28 -22.73 5.60 13.10
CA GLU A 28 -22.77 6.20 11.76
C GLU A 28 -21.37 6.34 11.15
N ILE A 29 -20.86 5.24 10.58
CA ILE A 29 -19.50 5.14 10.05
C ILE A 29 -19.20 6.12 8.90
N LEU A 30 -20.23 6.60 8.19
CA LEU A 30 -20.06 7.47 7.02
C LEU A 30 -19.33 8.78 7.35
N TYR A 31 -19.50 9.30 8.57
CA TYR A 31 -18.77 10.50 9.02
C TYR A 31 -17.27 10.24 9.25
N PHE A 32 -16.89 8.99 9.50
CA PHE A 32 -15.52 8.61 9.87
C PHE A 32 -14.78 7.86 8.76
N ALA A 33 -15.49 7.27 7.80
CA ALA A 33 -14.92 6.41 6.77
C ALA A 33 -13.88 7.09 5.87
N PHE A 34 -13.98 8.41 5.69
CA PHE A 34 -13.00 9.16 4.89
C PHE A 34 -11.60 9.23 5.53
N PHE A 35 -11.50 9.11 6.86
CA PHE A 35 -10.21 9.24 7.57
C PHE A 35 -9.22 8.16 7.16
N GLY A 36 -9.69 6.93 6.95
CA GLY A 36 -8.82 5.81 6.54
C GLY A 36 -8.07 6.12 5.24
N PRO A 37 -8.79 6.34 4.11
CA PRO A 37 -8.16 6.71 2.85
C PRO A 37 -7.31 7.98 2.93
N PHE A 38 -7.74 8.98 3.71
CA PHE A 38 -6.97 10.20 3.92
C PHE A 38 -5.61 9.93 4.58
N LEU A 39 -5.59 9.19 5.69
CA LEU A 39 -4.35 8.86 6.40
C LEU A 39 -3.42 7.99 5.55
N GLY A 40 -3.95 7.00 4.84
CA GLY A 40 -3.14 6.18 3.95
C GLY A 40 -2.59 6.95 2.74
N ALA A 41 -3.33 7.92 2.19
CA ALA A 41 -2.83 8.78 1.13
C ALA A 41 -1.63 9.62 1.60
N LEU A 42 -1.68 10.18 2.82
CA LEU A 42 -0.56 10.89 3.43
C LEU A 42 0.64 9.95 3.69
N ALA A 43 0.36 8.77 4.23
CA ALA A 43 1.38 7.76 4.52
C ALA A 43 2.09 7.25 3.26
N ARG A 44 1.42 7.27 2.10
CA ARG A 44 2.03 6.90 0.81
C ARG A 44 3.23 7.77 0.46
N SER A 45 3.12 9.09 0.61
CA SER A 45 4.24 10.00 0.36
C SER A 45 5.40 9.73 1.33
N LEU A 46 5.10 9.46 2.60
CA LEU A 46 6.11 9.11 3.60
C LEU A 46 6.82 7.79 3.25
N GLY A 47 6.06 6.76 2.83
CA GLY A 47 6.62 5.46 2.45
C GLY A 47 7.69 5.56 1.36
N GLY A 48 7.48 6.41 0.35
CA GLY A 48 8.48 6.67 -0.69
C GLY A 48 9.76 7.30 -0.12
N ILE A 49 9.63 8.35 0.70
CA ILE A 49 10.76 9.05 1.31
C ILE A 49 11.60 8.11 2.19
N PHE A 50 10.95 7.24 2.97
CA PHE A 50 11.65 6.26 3.80
C PHE A 50 12.33 5.17 2.98
N ALA A 51 11.69 4.71 1.89
CA ALA A 51 12.29 3.75 0.97
C ALA A 51 13.56 4.30 0.30
N ASP A 52 13.57 5.59 -0.04
CA ASP A 52 14.75 6.26 -0.60
C ASP A 52 15.92 6.34 0.39
N ARG A 53 15.64 6.54 1.68
CA ARG A 53 16.68 6.73 2.70
C ARG A 53 17.20 5.45 3.33
N LEU A 54 16.33 4.48 3.59
CA LEU A 54 16.64 3.27 4.36
C LEU A 54 16.72 1.99 3.52
N GLY A 55 16.43 2.10 2.21
CA GLY A 55 16.37 0.97 1.29
C GLY A 55 14.96 0.40 1.19
N GLY A 56 14.35 0.54 0.01
CA GLY A 56 12.95 0.19 -0.22
C GLY A 56 12.59 -1.27 0.10
N ALA A 57 13.51 -2.22 -0.09
CA ALA A 57 13.26 -3.63 0.19
C ALA A 57 13.03 -3.91 1.68
N LEU A 58 13.89 -3.37 2.55
CA LEU A 58 13.77 -3.56 4.00
C LEU A 58 12.52 -2.87 4.56
N VAL A 59 12.30 -1.62 4.14
CA VAL A 59 11.13 -0.81 4.54
C VAL A 59 9.84 -1.50 4.13
N THR A 60 9.77 -2.01 2.90
CA THR A 60 8.61 -2.74 2.39
C THR A 60 8.39 -4.03 3.18
N ALA A 61 9.43 -4.85 3.38
CA ALA A 61 9.31 -6.12 4.10
C ALA A 61 8.82 -5.93 5.54
N ALA A 62 9.41 -4.97 6.28
CA ALA A 62 8.98 -4.64 7.63
C ALA A 62 7.51 -4.17 7.68
N ASN A 63 7.08 -3.35 6.72
CA ASN A 63 5.69 -2.91 6.62
C ASN A 63 4.72 -4.08 6.38
N PHE A 64 5.09 -5.04 5.55
CA PHE A 64 4.25 -6.24 5.30
C PHE A 64 4.07 -7.11 6.55
N ILE A 65 5.13 -7.26 7.35
CA ILE A 65 5.05 -7.97 8.64
C ILE A 65 4.10 -7.22 9.58
N LEU A 66 4.22 -5.89 9.67
CA LEU A 66 3.34 -5.07 10.49
C LEU A 66 1.87 -5.18 10.04
N MET A 67 1.60 -5.15 8.74
CA MET A 67 0.25 -5.35 8.20
C MET A 67 -0.32 -6.72 8.60
N ALA A 68 0.47 -7.80 8.51
CA ALA A 68 0.02 -9.13 8.91
C ALA A 68 -0.35 -9.18 10.41
N VAL A 69 0.46 -8.56 11.26
CA VAL A 69 0.19 -8.47 12.71
C VAL A 69 -1.08 -7.66 12.99
N LEU A 70 -1.30 -6.53 12.30
CA LEU A 70 -2.49 -5.70 12.47
C LEU A 70 -3.77 -6.42 12.05
N ILE A 71 -3.73 -7.22 10.98
CA ILE A 71 -4.87 -8.07 10.56
C ILE A 71 -5.20 -9.09 11.65
N LEU A 72 -4.19 -9.72 12.27
CA LEU A 72 -4.40 -10.65 13.37
C LEU A 72 -4.94 -9.94 14.62
N MET A 73 -4.49 -8.72 14.92
CA MET A 73 -5.04 -7.94 16.04
C MET A 73 -6.50 -7.53 15.79
N LEU A 74 -6.88 -7.28 14.54
CA LEU A 74 -8.23 -6.88 14.17
C LEU A 74 -9.27 -7.91 14.62
N THR A 75 -8.97 -9.21 14.50
CA THR A 75 -9.93 -10.28 14.88
C THR A 75 -10.31 -10.22 16.35
N PHE A 76 -9.42 -9.76 17.23
CA PHE A 76 -9.69 -9.59 18.66
C PHE A 76 -10.56 -8.37 19.00
N THR A 77 -10.82 -7.48 18.03
CA THR A 77 -11.64 -6.28 18.25
C THR A 77 -13.11 -6.47 17.87
N LEU A 78 -13.41 -7.54 17.14
CA LEU A 78 -14.77 -7.85 16.71
C LEU A 78 -15.64 -8.24 17.91
N PRO A 79 -16.94 -7.93 17.87
CA PRO A 79 -17.88 -8.34 18.90
C PRO A 79 -18.14 -9.86 18.83
N ASP A 80 -17.33 -10.61 19.57
CA ASP A 80 -17.61 -11.97 20.02
C ASP A 80 -18.21 -11.96 21.45
N ASN A 81 -18.32 -13.13 22.10
CA ASN A 81 -18.82 -13.33 23.47
C ASN A 81 -18.20 -12.41 24.56
N ASN A 82 -17.12 -11.67 24.28
CA ASN A 82 -16.42 -10.79 25.22
C ASN A 82 -16.76 -9.29 25.08
N GLY A 83 -17.68 -8.91 24.19
CA GLY A 83 -18.01 -7.49 23.95
C GLY A 83 -16.94 -6.80 23.10
N GLY A 84 -17.24 -6.57 21.83
CA GLY A 84 -16.34 -5.89 20.90
C GLY A 84 -16.12 -4.42 21.26
N SER A 85 -15.07 -3.81 20.72
CA SER A 85 -14.80 -2.38 20.93
C SER A 85 -14.63 -1.68 19.60
N PHE A 86 -15.61 -0.85 19.25
CA PHE A 86 -15.55 -0.02 18.04
C PHE A 86 -14.30 0.85 18.00
N ILE A 87 -13.89 1.42 19.13
CA ILE A 87 -12.71 2.31 19.20
C ILE A 87 -11.42 1.55 18.86
N LEU A 88 -11.26 0.32 19.38
CA LEU A 88 -10.10 -0.52 19.03
C LEU A 88 -10.16 -0.97 17.57
N PHE A 89 -11.33 -1.42 17.10
CA PHE A 89 -11.57 -1.78 15.71
C PHE A 89 -11.19 -0.63 14.75
N PHE A 90 -11.70 0.57 15.03
CA PHE A 90 -11.43 1.78 14.27
C PHE A 90 -9.93 2.12 14.25
N SER A 91 -9.28 2.10 15.41
CA SER A 91 -7.85 2.42 15.55
C SER A 91 -6.97 1.47 14.75
N ILE A 92 -7.27 0.16 14.79
CA ILE A 92 -6.54 -0.83 14.00
C ILE A 92 -6.77 -0.62 12.51
N PHE A 93 -8.01 -0.34 12.09
CA PHE A 93 -8.28 -0.01 10.69
C PHE A 93 -7.51 1.23 10.21
N MET A 94 -7.42 2.29 11.03
CA MET A 94 -6.62 3.46 10.69
C MET A 94 -5.13 3.10 10.52
N MET A 95 -4.59 2.25 11.39
CA MET A 95 -3.22 1.73 11.25
C MET A 95 -3.04 0.87 9.99
N LEU A 96 -4.03 0.04 9.65
CA LEU A 96 -4.03 -0.75 8.40
C LEU A 96 -4.04 0.15 7.16
N PHE A 97 -4.82 1.24 7.16
CA PHE A 97 -4.80 2.21 6.08
C PHE A 97 -3.45 2.93 5.95
N ILE A 98 -2.87 3.36 7.07
CA ILE A 98 -1.55 4.01 7.11
C ILE A 98 -0.49 3.06 6.55
N THR A 99 -0.44 1.83 7.04
CA THR A 99 0.56 0.83 6.62
C THR A 99 0.34 0.36 5.18
N ALA A 100 -0.91 0.24 4.71
CA ALA A 100 -1.18 -0.04 3.30
C ALA A 100 -0.74 1.10 2.37
N GLY A 101 -0.99 2.35 2.78
CA GLY A 101 -0.51 3.55 2.09
C GLY A 101 1.02 3.62 2.04
N PHE A 102 1.65 3.50 3.21
CA PHE A 102 3.10 3.50 3.37
C PHE A 102 3.77 2.37 2.56
N GLY A 103 3.23 1.15 2.64
CA GLY A 103 3.66 0.00 1.85
C GLY A 103 3.54 0.22 0.35
N SER A 104 2.49 0.91 -0.10
CA SER A 104 2.30 1.24 -1.51
C SER A 104 3.35 2.23 -2.01
N GLY A 105 3.64 3.28 -1.23
CA GLY A 105 4.65 4.28 -1.57
C GLY A 105 6.07 3.71 -1.58
N SER A 106 6.43 2.97 -0.53
CA SER A 106 7.74 2.33 -0.42
C SER A 106 8.00 1.31 -1.54
N THR A 107 6.99 0.49 -1.87
CA THR A 107 7.13 -0.48 -2.95
C THR A 107 7.21 0.20 -4.32
N TYR A 108 6.41 1.25 -4.55
CA TYR A 108 6.45 2.02 -5.81
C TYR A 108 7.84 2.60 -6.04
N GLN A 109 8.41 3.21 -5.01
CA GLN A 109 9.75 3.79 -5.06
C GLN A 109 10.83 2.72 -5.26
N MET A 110 10.72 1.59 -4.57
CA MET A 110 11.62 0.46 -4.74
C MET A 110 11.64 -0.03 -6.20
N ILE A 111 10.46 -0.22 -6.80
CA ILE A 111 10.37 -0.68 -8.20
C ILE A 111 10.98 0.35 -9.14
N ALA A 112 10.70 1.64 -8.95
CA ALA A 112 11.26 2.71 -9.76
C ALA A 112 12.79 2.72 -9.73
N LEU A 113 13.40 2.61 -8.54
CA LEU A 113 14.85 2.59 -8.38
C LEU A 113 15.51 1.37 -9.00
N VAL A 114 14.91 0.18 -8.81
CA VAL A 114 15.44 -1.08 -9.35
C VAL A 114 15.41 -1.07 -10.87
N PHE A 115 14.28 -0.73 -11.49
CA PHE A 115 14.17 -0.70 -12.94
C PHE A 115 15.04 0.38 -13.57
N ARG A 116 15.07 1.59 -13.00
CA ARG A 116 15.94 2.66 -13.50
C ARG A 116 17.40 2.22 -13.53
N LYS A 117 17.86 1.50 -12.49
CA LYS A 117 19.22 0.96 -12.42
C LYS A 117 19.45 -0.13 -13.47
N ILE A 118 18.56 -1.11 -13.57
CA ILE A 118 18.67 -2.21 -14.56
C ILE A 118 18.73 -1.67 -15.99
N SER A 119 17.84 -0.74 -16.34
CA SER A 119 17.81 -0.13 -17.68
C SER A 119 19.06 0.67 -17.98
N ALA A 120 19.53 1.50 -17.03
CA ALA A 120 20.76 2.27 -17.21
C ALA A 120 22.00 1.37 -17.36
N ASP A 121 22.13 0.34 -16.51
CA ASP A 121 23.24 -0.62 -16.56
C ASP A 121 23.24 -1.40 -17.90
N ARG A 122 22.06 -1.73 -18.42
CA ARG A 122 21.90 -2.40 -19.73
C ARG A 122 22.39 -1.54 -20.90
N ILE A 123 22.02 -0.26 -20.95
CA ILE A 123 22.43 0.64 -22.04
C ILE A 123 23.94 0.91 -21.97
N LYS A 124 24.50 1.07 -20.77
CA LYS A 124 25.94 1.20 -20.57
C LYS A 124 26.70 -0.04 -21.02
N ALA A 125 26.20 -1.24 -20.71
CA ALA A 125 26.79 -2.50 -21.16
C ALA A 125 26.77 -2.67 -22.69
N GLN A 126 25.86 -1.97 -23.38
CA GLN A 126 25.77 -1.95 -24.85
C GLN A 126 26.63 -0.84 -25.49
N GLY A 127 27.38 -0.08 -24.69
CA GLY A 127 28.23 1.02 -25.16
C GLY A 127 27.49 2.34 -25.41
N GLY A 128 26.24 2.46 -24.94
CA GLY A 128 25.46 3.70 -25.05
C GLY A 128 26.00 4.83 -24.15
N SER A 129 25.70 6.08 -24.52
CA SER A 129 26.09 7.24 -23.72
C SER A 129 25.32 7.32 -22.40
N ASP A 130 25.82 8.12 -21.44
CA ASP A 130 25.12 8.37 -20.19
C ASP A 130 23.75 9.03 -20.41
N GLU A 131 23.62 9.87 -21.45
CA GLU A 131 22.38 10.54 -21.81
C GLU A 131 21.34 9.55 -22.36
N ASP A 132 21.76 8.65 -23.25
CA ASP A 132 20.92 7.57 -23.77
C ASP A 132 20.46 6.64 -22.64
N ALA A 133 21.38 6.29 -21.72
CA ALA A 133 21.07 5.44 -20.58
C ALA A 133 20.00 6.04 -19.67
N GLN A 134 20.05 7.35 -19.41
CA GLN A 134 19.04 8.04 -18.61
C GLN A 134 17.70 8.10 -19.35
N HIS A 135 17.68 8.46 -20.63
CA HIS A 135 16.45 8.61 -21.41
C HIS A 135 15.68 7.28 -21.50
N HIS A 136 16.38 6.18 -21.80
CA HIS A 136 15.80 4.85 -21.81
C HIS A 136 15.33 4.40 -20.42
N ALA A 137 16.13 4.64 -19.38
CA ALA A 137 15.76 4.25 -18.02
C ALA A 137 14.50 4.97 -17.53
N VAL A 138 14.32 6.26 -17.83
CA VAL A 138 13.10 7.00 -17.48
C VAL A 138 11.89 6.42 -18.20
N THR A 139 12.00 6.18 -19.51
CA THR A 139 10.88 5.71 -20.33
C THR A 139 10.45 4.29 -19.93
N GLU A 140 11.40 3.35 -19.80
CA GLU A 140 11.10 1.97 -19.41
C GLU A 140 10.52 1.89 -17.99
N THR A 141 11.09 2.66 -17.05
CA THR A 141 10.59 2.72 -15.68
C THR A 141 9.15 3.25 -15.66
N ALA A 142 8.85 4.32 -16.40
CA ALA A 142 7.49 4.86 -16.49
C ALA A 142 6.48 3.83 -17.05
N THR A 143 6.87 3.08 -18.09
CA THR A 143 6.03 2.00 -18.64
C THR A 143 5.75 0.92 -17.61
N VAL A 144 6.79 0.43 -16.93
CA VAL A 144 6.65 -0.60 -15.89
C VAL A 144 5.76 -0.12 -14.74
N LEU A 145 5.96 1.11 -14.27
CA LEU A 145 5.14 1.72 -13.22
C LEU A 145 3.66 1.85 -13.64
N GLY A 146 3.40 2.18 -14.91
CA GLY A 146 2.05 2.18 -15.48
C GLY A 146 1.39 0.79 -15.45
N PHE A 147 2.10 -0.24 -15.93
CA PHE A 147 1.59 -1.61 -15.93
C PHE A 147 1.30 -2.15 -14.52
N ILE A 148 2.22 -1.98 -13.56
CA ILE A 148 1.98 -2.46 -12.19
C ILE A 148 0.84 -1.71 -11.50
N SER A 149 0.57 -0.46 -11.89
CA SER A 149 -0.53 0.34 -11.34
C SER A 149 -1.89 -0.19 -11.77
N VAL A 150 -2.02 -0.58 -13.05
CA VAL A 150 -3.23 -1.22 -13.57
C VAL A 150 -3.46 -2.57 -12.88
N ILE A 151 -2.41 -3.39 -12.75
CA ILE A 151 -2.50 -4.69 -12.06
C ILE A 151 -2.82 -4.48 -10.58
N GLY A 152 -2.19 -3.51 -9.92
CA GLY A 152 -2.46 -3.15 -8.54
C GLY A 152 -3.94 -2.83 -8.30
N ALA A 153 -4.54 -2.03 -9.18
CA ALA A 153 -5.94 -1.64 -9.08
C ALA A 153 -6.91 -2.83 -9.28
N SER A 154 -6.59 -3.76 -10.17
CA SER A 154 -7.44 -4.94 -10.39
C SER A 154 -7.45 -5.91 -9.19
N GLY A 155 -6.39 -5.94 -8.39
CA GLY A 155 -6.34 -6.70 -7.14
C GLY A 155 -7.41 -6.30 -6.12
N GLY A 156 -7.80 -5.02 -6.06
CA GLY A 156 -8.89 -4.55 -5.21
C GLY A 156 -10.28 -4.95 -5.70
N PHE A 157 -10.44 -5.15 -7.01
CA PHE A 157 -11.73 -5.45 -7.65
C PHE A 157 -12.17 -6.91 -7.49
N LEU A 158 -11.22 -7.84 -7.31
CA LEU A 158 -11.52 -9.26 -7.08
C LEU A 158 -12.05 -9.57 -5.68
N PHE A 159 -11.89 -8.66 -4.71
CA PHE A 159 -12.48 -8.79 -3.37
C PHE A 159 -13.89 -8.19 -3.26
N LEU A 160 -14.37 -7.52 -4.31
CA LEU A 160 -15.66 -6.80 -4.35
C LEU A 160 -16.77 -7.58 -5.06
N LYS A 161 -16.52 -8.83 -5.46
CA LYS A 161 -17.47 -9.70 -6.16
C LYS A 161 -17.61 -11.02 -5.41
#